data_AF-A0A528CIJ3-F1
#
_entry.id   AF-A0A528CIJ3-F1
#
_cell.length_a   1.000
_cell.length_b   1.000
_cell.length_c   1.000
_cell.angle_alpha   90.00
_cell.angle_beta   90.00
_cell.angle_gamma   90.00
#
_symmetry.space_group_name_H-M   'P 1'
#
loop_
_entity.id
_entity.type
_entity.pdbx_description
1 polymer ?
#
loop_
_entity_poly.entity_id
_entity_poly.type
_entity_poly.pdbx_seq_one_letter_code
_entity_poly.pdbx_strand_id
1 'polypeptide(L)' 'MSSMRDRQEGFEKKFAMDEDTKFRAMARRNKLLGLWAAEKLGKSGEDADAYAKEVVRADFEEAGDDDV' A
#
# COMPACT_ATOMS: atom_id res chain seq x y z
N MET A 1 -1.73 34.15 17.36
CA MET A 1 -1.95 34.31 15.91
C MET A 1 -1.19 33.19 15.21
N SER A 2 -1.83 32.43 14.32
CA SER A 2 -1.11 31.47 13.47
C SER A 2 -0.37 32.24 12.39
N SER A 3 0.95 32.12 12.36
CA SER A 3 1.81 32.69 11.33
C SER A 3 1.73 31.86 10.05
N MET A 4 2.15 32.44 8.92
CA MET A 4 2.27 31.68 7.66
C MET A 4 3.20 30.47 7.80
N ARG A 5 4.20 30.55 8.69
CA ARG A 5 5.12 29.46 9.02
C ARG A 5 4.42 28.31 9.73
N ASP A 6 3.58 28.61 10.73
CA ASP A 6 2.81 27.57 11.45
C ASP A 6 1.86 26.82 10.51
N ARG A 7 1.31 27.52 9.51
CA ARG A 7 0.48 26.90 8.47
C ARG A 7 1.30 25.98 7.57
N GLN A 8 2.48 26.41 7.13
CA GLN A 8 3.39 25.60 6.32
C GLN A 8 3.75 24.30 7.05
N GLU A 9 4.21 24.39 8.30
CA GLU A 9 4.58 23.22 9.11
C GLU A 9 3.38 22.27 9.32
N GLY A 10 2.17 22.84 9.51
CA GLY A 10 0.94 22.06 9.58
C GLY A 10 0.61 21.29 8.30
N PHE A 11 0.82 21.91 7.13
CA PHE A 11 0.60 21.25 5.84
C PHE A 11 1.63 20.16 5.55
N GLU A 12 2.91 20.42 5.83
CA GLU A 12 3.97 19.41 5.65
C GLU A 12 3.74 18.19 6.53
N LYS A 13 3.38 18.41 7.81
CA LYS A 13 3.05 17.32 8.73
C LYS A 13 1.83 16.53 8.28
N LYS A 14 0.78 17.22 7.83
CA LYS A 14 -0.43 16.56 7.29
C LYS A 14 -0.09 15.72 6.06
N PHE A 15 0.67 16.28 5.12
CA PHE A 15 1.09 15.59 3.91
C PHE A 15 1.87 14.31 4.24
N ALA A 16 2.86 14.39 5.13
CA ALA A 16 3.64 13.22 5.55
C ALA A 16 2.75 12.12 6.17
N MET A 17 1.77 12.50 6.99
CA MET A 17 0.85 11.57 7.62
C MET A 17 -0.12 10.94 6.61
N ASP A 18 -0.64 11.74 5.68
CA ASP A 18 -1.55 11.28 4.63
C ASP A 18 -0.82 10.29 3.69
N GLU A 19 0.42 10.57 3.29
CA GLU A 19 1.21 9.69 2.44
C GLU A 19 1.60 8.38 3.14
N ASP A 20 2.03 8.41 4.42
CA ASP A 20 2.28 7.17 5.19
C ASP A 20 1.00 6.32 5.33
N THR A 21 -0.14 6.97 5.53
CA THR A 21 -1.44 6.28 5.62
C THR A 21 -1.81 5.62 4.30
N LYS A 22 -1.68 6.34 3.18
CA LYS A 22 -1.94 5.79 1.84
C LYS A 22 -1.00 4.62 1.54
N PHE A 23 0.30 4.77 1.78
CA PHE A 23 1.29 3.70 1.57
C PHE A 23 0.91 2.42 2.32
N ARG A 24 0.58 2.55 3.62
CA ARG A 24 0.15 1.39 4.42
C ARG A 24 -1.16 0.79 3.92
N ALA A 25 -2.10 1.61 3.44
CA ALA A 25 -3.37 1.14 2.91
C ALA A 25 -3.17 0.34 1.61
N MET A 26 -2.36 0.84 0.67
CA MET A 26 -2.05 0.17 -0.60
C MET A 26 -1.36 -1.18 -0.37
N ALA A 27 -0.32 -1.22 0.47
CA ALA A 27 0.38 -2.46 0.80
C ALA A 27 -0.55 -3.53 1.42
N ARG A 28 -1.51 -3.10 2.27
CA ARG A 28 -2.52 -3.99 2.86
C ARG A 28 -3.53 -4.47 1.83
N ARG A 29 -4.03 -3.59 0.96
CA ARG A 29 -4.95 -3.94 -0.14
C ARG A 29 -4.32 -5.00 -1.04
N ASN A 30 -3.11 -4.77 -1.51
CA ASN A 30 -2.41 -5.67 -2.44
C ASN A 30 -2.14 -7.03 -1.82
N LYS A 31 -1.79 -7.07 -0.52
CA LYS A 31 -1.66 -8.33 0.20
C LYS A 31 -2.97 -9.10 0.27
N LEU A 32 -4.08 -8.43 0.60
CA LEU A 32 -5.40 -9.07 0.67
C LEU A 32 -5.86 -9.57 -0.69
N LEU A 33 -5.63 -8.80 -1.75
CA LEU A 33 -5.93 -9.18 -3.13
C LEU A 33 -5.11 -10.41 -3.56
N GLY A 34 -3.81 -10.41 -3.26
CA GLY A 34 -2.94 -11.55 -3.54
C GLY A 34 -3.34 -12.82 -2.79
N LEU A 35 -3.76 -12.72 -1.53
CA LEU A 35 -4.29 -13.88 -0.79
C LEU A 35 -5.60 -14.39 -1.40
N TRP A 36 -6.51 -13.50 -1.80
CA TRP A 36 -7.75 -13.87 -2.47
C TRP A 36 -7.48 -14.56 -3.82
N ALA A 37 -6.57 -14.03 -4.63
CA ALA A 37 -6.18 -14.62 -5.90
C ALA A 37 -5.47 -15.97 -5.69
N ALA A 38 -4.61 -16.10 -4.68
CA ALA A 38 -3.98 -17.36 -4.30
C ALA A 38 -5.01 -18.44 -3.96
N GLU A 39 -6.05 -18.10 -3.20
CA GLU A 39 -7.16 -19.00 -2.89
C GLU A 39 -7.88 -19.47 -4.17
N LYS A 40 -8.14 -18.56 -5.12
CA LYS A 40 -8.75 -18.90 -6.41
C LYS A 40 -7.87 -19.79 -7.28
N LEU A 41 -6.55 -19.69 -7.14
CA LEU A 41 -5.56 -20.53 -7.82
C LEU A 41 -5.32 -21.87 -7.11
N GLY A 42 -6.00 -22.14 -5.98
CA GLY A 42 -5.83 -23.37 -5.20
C GLY A 42 -4.52 -23.43 -4.40
N LYS A 43 -3.83 -22.29 -4.21
CA LYS A 43 -2.65 -22.19 -3.35
C LYS A 43 -3.10 -22.08 -1.88
N SER A 44 -2.31 -22.63 -0.96
CA SER A 44 -2.60 -22.61 0.47
C SER A 44 -1.32 -22.56 1.30
N GLY A 45 -1.43 -22.16 2.58
CA GLY A 45 -0.28 -22.07 3.48
C GLY A 45 0.81 -21.13 2.97
N GLU A 46 2.06 -21.60 2.98
CA GLU A 46 3.22 -20.80 2.55
C GLU A 46 3.15 -20.38 1.08
N ASP A 47 2.53 -21.17 0.20
CA ASP A 47 2.40 -20.84 -1.23
C ASP A 47 1.44 -19.65 -1.45
N ALA A 48 0.41 -19.52 -0.63
CA ALA A 48 -0.51 -18.38 -0.68
C ALA A 48 0.16 -17.11 -0.13
N ASP A 49 0.93 -17.24 0.95
CA ASP A 49 1.71 -16.13 1.51
C ASP A 49 2.83 -15.66 0.56
N ALA A 50 3.49 -16.59 -0.14
CA ALA A 50 4.48 -16.26 -1.16
C ALA A 50 3.84 -15.51 -2.33
N TYR A 51 2.71 -16.01 -2.84
CA TYR A 51 1.99 -15.35 -3.93
C TYR A 51 1.50 -13.95 -3.54
N ALA A 52 0.96 -13.77 -2.33
CA ALA A 52 0.54 -12.46 -1.85
C ALA A 52 1.71 -11.47 -1.71
N LYS A 53 2.91 -11.94 -1.37
CA LYS A 53 4.12 -11.10 -1.33
C LYS A 53 4.60 -10.71 -2.72
N GLU A 54 4.48 -11.59 -3.71
CA GLU A 54 4.81 -11.27 -5.10
C GLU A 54 3.88 -10.21 -5.67
N VAL A 55 2.57 -10.32 -5.42
CA VAL A 55 1.58 -9.30 -5.81
C VAL A 55 1.89 -7.95 -5.18
N VAL A 56 2.24 -7.91 -3.88
CA VAL A 56 2.67 -6.68 -3.23
C VAL A 56 3.96 -6.13 -3.84
N ARG A 57 4.88 -7.00 -4.30
CA ARG A 57 6.14 -6.60 -4.89
C ARG A 57 5.99 -6.04 -6.31
N ALA A 58 5.03 -6.56 -7.09
CA ALA A 58 4.73 -6.08 -8.44
C ALA A 58 4.37 -4.58 -8.44
N ASP A 59 3.57 -4.15 -7.46
CA ASP A 59 3.19 -2.74 -7.22
C ASP A 59 4.37 -1.80 -6.90
N PHE A 60 5.57 -2.33 -6.62
CA PHE A 60 6.80 -1.54 -6.47
C PHE A 60 7.63 -1.44 -7.77
N GLU A 61 7.43 -2.33 -8.74
CA GLU A 61 8.15 -2.32 -10.02
C GLU A 61 7.49 -1.37 -11.04
N GLU A 62 6.17 -1.21 -10.98
CA GLU A 62 5.42 -0.22 -11.75
C GLU A 62 4.43 0.49 -10.81
N ALA A 63 4.46 1.82 -10.79
CA ALA A 63 3.62 2.59 -9.87
C ALA A 63 2.23 2.81 -10.50
N GLY A 64 1.23 2.05 -10.05
CA GLY A 64 -0.13 2.16 -10.57
C GLY A 64 -1.04 1.05 -10.05
N ASP A 65 -2.35 1.22 -10.23
CA ASP A 65 -3.35 0.18 -9.95
C ASP A 65 -3.56 -0.75 -11.16
N ASP A 66 -2.87 -0.51 -12.27
CA ASP A 66 -3.10 -1.20 -13.56
C ASP A 66 -2.51 -2.61 -13.59
N ASP A 67 -1.63 -2.91 -12.63
CA ASP A 67 -0.81 -4.11 -12.51
C ASP A 67 -1.20 -5.01 -11.32
N VAL A 68 -2.31 -4.68 -10.61
CA VAL A 68 -2.88 -5.46 -9.50
C VAL A 68 -4.31 -5.92 -9.73
#